data_AF-A0A2X4TCI4-F1
#
_entry.id   AF-A0A2X4TCI4-F1
#
_cell.length_a   1.000
_cell.length_b   1.000
_cell.length_c   1.000
_cell.angle_alpha   90.00
_cell.angle_beta   90.00
_cell.angle_gamma   90.00
#
_symmetry.space_group_name_H-M   'P 1'
#
loop_
_entity.id
_entity.type
_entity.pdbx_description
1 polymer ?
#
loop_
_entity_poly.entity_id
_entity_poly.type
_entity_poly.pdbx_seq_one_letter_code
_entity_poly.pdbx_strand_id
1 'polypeptide(L)'
;MRPARQPLLPLAAEMATLCIDGGKKAKMRPGDILGALTGDIGLDGADIGKINVHPMHVYVAVRQAVAQKACKQLQNGKIKGKSCRVRLLK
;
A
#
# COMPACT_ATOMS: atom_id res chain seq x y z
N MET A 1 31.87 -15.02 -31.86
CA MET A 1 30.51 -14.42 -31.75
C MET A 1 30.32 -13.95 -30.31
N ARG A 2 30.08 -12.65 -30.08
CA ARG A 2 29.82 -12.10 -28.73
C ARG A 2 28.30 -12.13 -28.50
N PRO A 3 27.79 -12.61 -27.36
CA PRO A 3 26.35 -12.59 -27.10
C PRO A 3 25.87 -11.15 -26.97
N ALA A 4 24.77 -10.83 -27.65
CA ALA A 4 24.11 -9.54 -27.56
C ALA A 4 23.60 -9.30 -26.14
N ARG A 5 23.98 -8.17 -25.55
CA ARG A 5 23.57 -7.73 -24.22
C ARG A 5 22.11 -7.25 -24.33
N GLN A 6 21.15 -8.12 -24.08
CA GLN A 6 19.75 -7.70 -23.99
C GLN A 6 19.63 -6.64 -22.88
N PRO A 7 19.04 -5.47 -23.15
CA PRO A 7 18.75 -4.51 -22.09
C PRO A 7 17.70 -5.16 -21.18
N LEU A 8 18.08 -5.39 -19.93
CA LEU A 8 17.18 -5.85 -18.89
C LEU A 8 16.22 -4.71 -18.60
N LEU A 9 15.13 -4.63 -19.37
CA LEU A 9 14.00 -3.78 -19.02
C LEU A 9 13.57 -4.19 -17.61
N PRO A 10 13.59 -3.28 -16.61
CA PRO A 10 13.22 -3.66 -15.25
C PRO A 10 11.80 -4.21 -15.28
N LEU A 11 11.61 -5.45 -14.80
CA LEU A 11 10.27 -6.00 -14.61
C LEU A 11 9.50 -5.04 -13.71
N ALA A 12 8.50 -4.38 -14.26
CA ALA A 12 7.64 -3.51 -13.48
C ALA A 12 6.90 -4.37 -12.45
N ALA A 13 7.19 -4.16 -11.16
CA ALA A 13 6.52 -4.90 -10.10
C ALA A 13 5.01 -4.62 -10.16
N GLU A 14 4.19 -5.63 -10.43
CA GLU A 14 2.73 -5.44 -10.48
C GLU A 14 2.13 -5.00 -9.14
N MET A 15 2.85 -5.26 -8.04
CA MET A 15 2.49 -4.91 -6.68
C MET A 15 3.41 -3.79 -6.16
N ALA A 16 2.83 -2.80 -5.49
CA ALA A 16 3.52 -1.80 -4.69
C ALA A 16 3.23 -2.01 -3.21
N THR A 17 4.11 -1.49 -2.36
CA THR A 17 3.89 -1.54 -0.91
C THR A 17 3.54 -0.15 -0.39
N LEU A 18 2.41 -0.02 0.30
CA LEU A 18 2.04 1.17 1.01
C LEU A 18 2.53 1.08 2.46
N CYS A 19 3.29 2.08 2.89
CA CYS A 19 3.66 2.27 4.28
C CYS A 19 2.74 3.32 4.90
N ILE A 20 2.03 2.97 5.95
CA ILE A 20 1.12 3.84 6.69
C ILE A 20 1.72 4.07 8.07
N ASP A 21 1.90 5.34 8.45
CA ASP A 21 2.23 5.76 9.80
C ASP A 21 1.00 5.61 10.69
N GLY A 22 1.07 4.68 11.65
CA GLY A 22 -0.06 4.33 12.49
C GLY A 22 -0.21 2.82 12.67
N GLY A 23 0.77 2.20 13.31
CA GLY A 23 0.75 0.78 13.61
C GLY A 23 -0.12 0.39 14.80
N LYS A 24 0.36 -0.63 15.53
CA LYS A 24 -0.27 -1.16 16.75
C LYS A 24 -0.54 -0.07 17.81
N LYS A 25 0.33 0.96 17.91
CA LYS A 25 0.12 2.13 18.80
C LYS A 25 -1.13 2.94 18.46
N ALA A 26 -1.54 2.97 17.19
CA ALA A 26 -2.75 3.64 16.75
C ALA A 26 -4.02 2.76 16.90
N LYS A 27 -3.91 1.57 17.52
CA LYS A 27 -4.96 0.55 17.58
C LYS A 27 -5.45 0.11 16.18
N MET A 28 -4.60 0.24 15.15
CA MET A 28 -4.93 -0.28 13.83
C MET A 28 -4.88 -1.81 13.83
N ARG A 29 -5.95 -2.42 13.31
CA ARG A 29 -6.03 -3.86 13.05
C ARG A 29 -5.94 -4.07 11.54
N PRO A 30 -5.39 -5.20 11.05
CA PRO A 30 -5.32 -5.47 9.62
C PRO A 30 -6.68 -5.35 8.93
N GLY A 31 -7.76 -5.81 9.57
CA GLY A 31 -9.13 -5.63 9.06
C GLY A 31 -9.64 -4.18 9.02
N ASP A 32 -9.13 -3.30 9.88
CA ASP A 32 -9.47 -1.87 9.89
C ASP A 32 -8.80 -1.15 8.71
N ILE A 33 -7.55 -1.51 8.42
CA ILE A 33 -6.79 -1.02 7.27
C ILE A 33 -7.42 -1.53 5.97
N LEU A 34 -7.79 -2.81 5.94
CA LEU A 34 -8.52 -3.40 4.83
C LEU A 34 -9.85 -2.67 4.63
N GLY A 35 -10.63 -2.47 5.70
CA GLY A 35 -11.89 -1.73 5.66
C GLY A 35 -11.74 -0.27 5.20
N ALA A 36 -10.68 0.43 5.57
CA ALA A 36 -10.41 1.80 5.09
C ALA A 36 -10.03 1.80 3.60
N LEU A 37 -9.26 0.83 3.14
CA LEU A 37 -8.89 0.69 1.72
C LEU A 37 -10.10 0.31 0.87
N THR A 38 -10.91 -0.66 1.30
CA THR A 38 -12.09 -1.10 0.57
C THR A 38 -13.27 -0.13 0.70
N GLY A 39 -13.39 0.56 1.83
CA GLY A 39 -14.47 1.50 2.14
C GLY A 39 -14.27 2.90 1.54
N ASP A 40 -13.20 3.61 1.93
CA ASP A 40 -12.96 5.00 1.48
C ASP A 40 -12.56 5.07 0.01
N ILE A 41 -11.87 4.04 -0.50
CA ILE A 41 -11.24 4.06 -1.83
C ILE A 41 -12.00 3.18 -2.82
N GLY A 42 -12.88 2.30 -2.32
CA GLY A 42 -13.60 1.32 -3.14
C GLY A 42 -12.67 0.29 -3.77
N LEU A 43 -11.57 -0.06 -3.09
CA LEU A 43 -10.66 -1.09 -3.58
C LEU A 43 -11.25 -2.46 -3.37
N ASP A 44 -10.96 -3.36 -4.31
CA ASP A 44 -11.32 -4.74 -4.16
C ASP A 44 -10.34 -5.44 -3.22
N GLY A 45 -10.84 -6.36 -2.40
CA GLY A 45 -9.99 -7.18 -1.53
C GLY A 45 -8.96 -7.99 -2.34
N ALA A 46 -9.24 -8.24 -3.62
CA ALA A 46 -8.33 -8.89 -4.55
C ALA A 46 -7.11 -8.03 -4.95
N ASP A 47 -7.23 -6.70 -4.89
CA ASP A 47 -6.12 -5.78 -5.17
C ASP A 47 -5.24 -5.55 -3.95
N ILE A 48 -5.71 -5.97 -2.77
CA ILE A 48 -5.01 -5.86 -1.48
C ILE A 48 -4.39 -7.22 -1.16
N GLY A 49 -3.06 -7.25 -1.10
CA GLY A 49 -2.30 -8.42 -0.70
C GLY A 49 -2.03 -8.47 0.80
N LYS A 50 -0.80 -8.84 1.14
CA LYS A 50 -0.37 -9.04 2.53
C LYS A 50 -0.36 -7.71 3.30
N ILE A 51 -1.02 -7.71 4.46
CA ILE A 51 -1.01 -6.61 5.43
C ILE A 51 -0.11 -7.00 6.59
N ASN A 52 0.88 -6.16 6.89
CA ASN A 52 1.88 -6.38 7.91
C ASN A 52 1.93 -5.20 8.89
N VAL A 53 1.38 -5.39 10.08
CA VAL A 53 1.22 -4.34 11.08
C VAL A 53 2.43 -4.32 12.00
N HIS A 54 3.22 -3.24 11.94
CA HIS A 54 4.32 -2.99 12.87
C HIS A 54 3.83 -2.10 14.04
N PRO A 55 4.65 -1.89 15.09
CA PRO A 55 4.26 -1.05 16.23
C PRO A 55 4.04 0.41 15.84
N MET A 56 4.91 0.93 14.96
CA MET A 56 4.95 2.34 14.53
C MET A 56 4.29 2.53 13.16
N HIS A 57 4.49 1.59 12.23
CA HIS A 57 4.02 1.68 10.85
C HIS A 57 3.20 0.43 10.44
N VAL A 58 2.57 0.47 9.28
CA VAL A 58 1.87 -0.66 8.67
C VAL A 58 2.28 -0.75 7.22
N TYR A 59 2.57 -1.96 6.75
CA TYR A 59 2.86 -2.22 5.36
C TYR A 59 1.71 -2.98 4.71
N VAL A 60 1.25 -2.54 3.56
CA VAL A 60 0.20 -3.22 2.78
C VAL A 60 0.69 -3.40 1.35
N ALA A 61 0.69 -4.62 0.86
CA ALA A 61 0.87 -4.88 -0.57
C ALA A 61 -0.42 -4.54 -1.31
N VAL A 62 -0.33 -3.75 -2.37
CA VAL A 62 -1.46 -3.40 -3.25
C VAL A 62 -1.01 -3.41 -4.70
N ARG A 63 -1.90 -3.60 -5.68
CA ARG A 63 -1.53 -3.44 -7.09
C ARG A 63 -1.02 -2.03 -7.39
N GLN A 64 0.05 -1.90 -8.19
CA GLN A 64 0.60 -0.60 -8.60
C GLN A 64 -0.43 0.31 -9.27
N ALA A 65 -1.34 -0.27 -10.07
CA ALA A 65 -2.40 0.46 -10.76
C ALA A 65 -3.31 1.25 -9.80
N VAL A 66 -3.60 0.66 -8.64
CA VAL A 66 -4.45 1.29 -7.62
C VAL A 66 -3.64 1.95 -6.50
N ALA A 67 -2.36 1.60 -6.35
CA ALA A 67 -1.53 2.06 -5.25
C ALA A 67 -1.40 3.58 -5.18
N GLN A 68 -1.29 4.27 -6.33
CA GLN A 68 -1.23 5.73 -6.35
C GLN A 68 -2.56 6.37 -5.93
N LYS A 69 -3.68 5.81 -6.40
CA LYS A 69 -5.02 6.26 -6.01
C LYS A 69 -5.22 6.07 -4.51
N ALA A 70 -4.90 4.87 -4.02
CA ALA A 70 -4.98 4.50 -2.61
C ALA A 70 -4.12 5.40 -1.73
N CYS A 71 -2.86 5.61 -2.12
CA CYS A 71 -1.91 6.47 -1.40
C CYS A 71 -2.45 7.90 -1.28
N LYS A 72 -2.95 8.47 -2.37
CA LYS A 72 -3.46 9.84 -2.40
C LYS A 72 -4.75 9.99 -1.60
N GLN A 73 -5.67 9.03 -1.71
CA GLN A 73 -6.89 8.99 -0.90
C GLN A 73 -6.55 8.89 0.60
N LEU A 74 -5.67 7.96 0.98
CA LEU A 74 -5.28 7.77 2.38
C LEU A 74 -4.47 8.94 2.96
N GLN A 75 -3.62 9.58 2.15
CA GLN A 75 -2.89 10.78 2.57
C GLN A 75 -3.83 11.95 2.86
N ASN A 76 -4.92 12.07 2.10
CA ASN A 76 -5.89 13.16 2.25
C ASN A 76 -7.07 12.78 3.15
N GLY A 77 -7.25 11.48 3.41
CA GLY A 77 -8.29 10.90 4.23
C GLY A 77 -7.88 10.76 5.69
N LYS A 78 -8.82 10.26 6.50
CA LYS A 78 -8.58 9.97 7.90
C LYS A 78 -8.79 8.48 8.13
N ILE A 79 -7.73 7.78 8.52
CA ILE A 79 -7.89 6.39 8.97
C ILE A 79 -8.36 6.47 10.41
N LYS A 80 -9.57 5.97 10.68
CA LYS A 80 -10.13 5.93 12.04
C LYS A 80 -10.21 7.31 12.71
N GLY A 81 -10.53 8.35 11.93
CA GLY A 81 -10.66 9.73 12.41
C GLY A 81 -9.33 10.45 12.69
N LYS A 82 -8.18 9.83 12.41
CA LYS A 82 -6.85 10.45 12.54
C LYS A 82 -6.16 10.59 11.18
N SER A 83 -5.44 11.68 11.00
CA SER A 83 -4.59 11.91 9.83
C SER A 83 -3.38 11.00 9.92
N CYS A 84 -3.31 10.01 9.03
CA CYS A 84 -2.19 9.09 8.93
C CYS A 84 -1.34 9.46 7.71
N ARG A 85 -0.01 9.48 7.87
CA ARG A 85 0.87 9.65 6.72
C ARG A 85 0.96 8.33 5.98
N VAL A 86 0.74 8.37 4.66
CA VAL A 86 0.94 7.20 3.80
C VAL A 86 2.04 7.50 2.81
N ARG A 87 2.96 6.55 2.65
CA ARG A 87 4.06 6.62 1.69
C ARG A 87 4.03 5.39 0.81
N LEU A 88 4.07 5.63 -0.49
CA LEU A 88 4.26 4.57 -1.47
C LEU A 88 5.74 4.17 -1.48
N LEU A 89 6.01 2.90 -1.21
CA LEU A 89 7.31 2.26 -1.42
C LEU A 89 7.25 1.53 -2.77
N LYS A 90 8.06 2.02 -3.71
CA LYS A 90 8.27 1.47 -5.06
C LYS A 90 9.70 0.97 -5.16
#